data_AF-A0A1M3E5R4-F1
#
_entry.id   AF-A0A1M3E5R4-F1
#
_cell.length_a   1.000
_cell.length_b   1.000
_cell.length_c   1.000
_cell.angle_alpha   90.00
_cell.angle_beta   90.00
_cell.angle_gamma   90.00
#
_symmetry.space_group_name_H-M   'P 1'
#
loop_
_entity.id
_entity.type
_entity.pdbx_description
1 polymer ?
#
loop_
_entity_poly.entity_id
_entity_poly.type
_entity_poly.pdbx_seq_one_letter_code
_entity_poly.pdbx_strand_id
1 'polypeptide(L)'
;MTDTTFQKQHIEYPLMIYYSDEDFPLDILEKSINDSNAYTFIDMANDLPPGLNDTNLYHIHISQNTDTIYYQKITKSNNINITYTFLRAEKSYKLFSIEDNTD
;
A
#
# COMPACT_ATOMS: atom_id res chain seq x y z
N MET A 1 -10.64 -7.90 12.74
CA MET A 1 -9.44 -8.29 13.50
C MET A 1 -8.25 -7.71 12.77
N THR A 2 -7.59 -6.71 13.33
CA THR A 2 -6.37 -6.10 12.80
C THR A 2 -5.19 -6.64 13.61
N ASP A 3 -4.47 -7.62 13.04
CA ASP A 3 -3.30 -8.23 13.67
C ASP A 3 -2.02 -7.61 13.09
N THR A 4 -1.41 -6.71 13.86
CA THR A 4 -0.20 -5.98 13.45
C THR A 4 1.02 -6.89 13.38
N THR A 5 1.05 -7.98 14.16
CA THR A 5 2.14 -8.97 14.13
C THR A 5 2.06 -9.79 12.86
N PHE A 6 0.86 -10.22 12.48
CA PHE A 6 0.60 -10.91 11.23
C PHE A 6 1.02 -10.07 10.02
N GLN A 7 0.65 -8.78 9.98
CA GLN A 7 1.01 -7.91 8.86
C GLN A 7 2.54 -7.77 8.73
N LYS A 8 3.27 -7.58 9.84
CA LYS A 8 4.75 -7.50 9.83
C LYS A 8 5.42 -8.77 9.31
N GLN A 9 4.84 -9.95 9.57
CA GLN A 9 5.35 -11.23 9.07
C GLN A 9 5.09 -11.46 7.58
N HIS A 10 4.15 -10.72 7.00
CA HIS A 10 3.74 -10.80 5.59
C HIS A 10 4.27 -9.62 4.77
N ILE A 11 5.41 -9.07 5.17
CA ILE A 11 6.16 -8.07 4.40
C ILE A 11 7.45 -8.71 3.92
N GLU A 12 7.77 -8.50 2.66
CA GLU A 12 9.08 -8.81 2.12
C GLU A 12 9.99 -7.60 2.36
N TYR A 13 11.05 -7.80 3.16
CA TYR A 13 12.03 -6.77 3.43
C TYR A 13 13.23 -6.92 2.46
N PRO A 14 13.75 -5.82 1.88
CA PRO A 14 13.30 -4.45 2.07
C PRO A 14 11.96 -4.17 1.38
N LEU A 15 11.06 -3.48 2.10
CA LEU A 15 9.79 -3.00 1.54
C LEU A 15 10.06 -1.70 0.81
N MET A 16 9.74 -1.67 -0.48
CA MET A 16 9.95 -0.50 -1.34
C MET A 16 8.72 0.40 -1.33
N ILE A 17 8.92 1.69 -1.12
CA ILE A 17 7.87 2.71 -1.16
C ILE A 17 8.25 3.74 -2.21
N TYR A 18 7.36 3.94 -3.18
CA TYR A 18 7.51 4.92 -4.24
C TYR A 18 6.47 6.02 -4.05
N TYR A 19 6.85 7.27 -4.25
CA TYR A 19 5.94 8.40 -4.21
C TYR A 19 6.34 9.48 -5.23
N SER A 20 5.36 10.22 -5.74
CA SER A 20 5.57 11.33 -6.67
C SER A 20 6.37 12.45 -6.00
N ASP A 21 7.28 13.07 -6.75
CA ASP A 21 7.95 14.30 -6.35
C ASP A 21 7.06 15.51 -6.69
N GLU A 22 6.63 16.28 -5.68
CA GLU A 22 5.80 17.48 -5.86
C GLU A 22 6.54 18.59 -6.63
N ASP A 23 7.87 18.66 -6.51
CA ASP A 23 8.69 19.64 -7.20
C ASP A 23 8.99 19.21 -8.66
N PHE A 24 8.98 17.90 -8.92
CA PHE A 24 9.28 17.30 -10.23
C PHE A 24 8.28 16.20 -10.58
N PRO A 25 7.11 16.53 -11.17
CA PRO A 25 5.98 15.60 -11.35
C PRO A 25 6.23 14.36 -12.22
N LEU A 26 7.37 14.28 -12.90
CA LEU A 26 7.77 13.13 -13.71
C LEU A 26 8.81 12.23 -13.00
N ASP A 27 9.32 12.69 -11.86
CA ASP A 27 10.31 11.98 -11.06
C ASP A 27 9.59 11.20 -9.96
N ILE A 28 10.15 10.04 -9.63
CA ILE A 28 9.65 9.16 -8.57
C ILE A 28 10.70 9.11 -7.47
N LEU A 29 10.28 9.38 -6.25
CA LEU A 29 11.10 9.22 -5.06
C LEU A 29 10.96 7.80 -4.52
N GLU A 30 12.06 7.23 -4.06
CA GLU A 30 12.14 5.87 -3.53
C GLU A 30 12.58 5.89 -2.07
N LYS A 31 11.90 5.11 -1.24
CA LYS A 31 12.27 4.84 0.14
C LYS A 31 12.19 3.34 0.41
N SER A 32 13.23 2.78 1.03
CA SER A 32 13.21 1.41 1.51
C SER A 32 13.00 1.34 3.02
N ILE A 33 12.14 0.43 3.47
CA ILE A 33 12.05 0.00 4.87
C ILE A 33 12.77 -1.33 4.96
N ASN A 34 13.91 -1.37 5.64
CA ASN A 34 14.77 -2.55 5.69
C ASN A 34 14.49 -3.47 6.89
N ASP A 35 13.70 -3.02 7.86
CA ASP A 35 13.38 -3.78 9.07
C ASP A 35 11.93 -3.60 9.53
N SER A 36 11.41 -4.64 10.17
CA SER A 36 10.05 -4.71 10.71
C SER A 36 9.73 -3.74 11.83
N ASN A 37 10.74 -3.21 12.53
CA ASN A 37 10.53 -2.18 13.54
C ASN A 37 10.29 -0.79 12.94
N ALA A 38 10.79 -0.56 11.72
CA ALA A 38 10.58 0.69 10.99
C ALA A 38 9.26 0.71 10.19
N TYR A 39 8.56 -0.43 10.10
CA TYR A 39 7.26 -0.52 9.46
C TYR A 39 6.14 -0.07 10.39
N THR A 40 5.34 0.88 9.91
CA THR A 40 4.09 1.32 10.54
C THR A 40 2.94 0.51 9.97
N PHE A 41 2.10 -0.02 10.85
CA PHE A 41 0.90 -0.78 10.49
C PHE A 41 -0.03 0.04 9.58
N ILE A 42 -0.50 -0.59 8.50
CA ILE A 42 -1.46 0.02 7.58
C ILE A 42 -2.80 -0.65 7.83
N ASP A 43 -3.73 0.10 8.43
CA ASP A 43 -5.11 -0.34 8.58
C ASP A 43 -5.88 -0.08 7.28
N MET A 44 -5.81 -1.01 6.32
CA MET A 44 -6.48 -0.81 5.02
C MET A 44 -7.99 -0.55 5.12
N ALA A 45 -8.64 -0.95 6.22
CA ALA A 45 -10.08 -0.72 6.44
C ALA A 45 -10.38 0.65 7.07
N ASN A 46 -9.50 1.17 7.93
CA ASN A 46 -9.71 2.41 8.67
C ASN A 46 -8.69 3.52 8.36
N ASP A 47 -7.86 3.35 7.34
CA ASP A 47 -6.98 4.37 6.76
C ASP A 47 -7.79 5.41 5.97
N LEU A 48 -8.86 5.89 6.61
CA LEU A 48 -9.74 6.96 6.19
C LEU A 48 -9.25 8.24 6.86
N PRO A 49 -9.19 9.37 6.14
CA PRO A 49 -8.97 10.67 6.77
C PRO A 49 -9.98 10.88 7.92
N PRO A 50 -9.57 11.49 9.05
CA PRO A 50 -10.49 11.77 10.14
C PRO A 50 -11.67 12.63 9.64
N GLY A 51 -12.89 12.14 9.80
CA GLY A 51 -14.14 12.83 9.38
C GLY A 51 -14.92 12.13 8.25
N LEU A 52 -14.39 11.05 7.69
CA LEU A 52 -14.96 10.36 6.56
C LEU A 52 -15.18 8.87 6.88
N ASN A 53 -16.26 8.52 7.60
CA ASN A 53 -16.62 7.14 7.97
C ASN A 53 -17.40 6.39 6.89
N ASP A 54 -17.36 6.85 5.64
CA ASP A 54 -18.18 6.29 4.56
C ASP A 54 -17.41 5.21 3.80
N THR A 55 -17.89 3.97 3.83
CA THR A 55 -17.26 2.83 3.16
C THR A 55 -17.26 2.94 1.62
N ASN A 56 -17.92 3.97 1.08
CA ASN A 56 -18.05 4.20 -0.35
C ASN A 56 -17.08 5.25 -0.92
N LEU A 57 -16.06 5.67 -0.17
CA LEU A 57 -15.14 6.75 -0.54
C LEU A 57 -14.08 6.37 -1.55
N TYR A 58 -13.81 5.07 -1.72
CA TYR A 58 -12.77 4.59 -2.61
C TYR A 58 -13.34 3.75 -3.75
N HIS A 59 -12.72 3.82 -4.91
CA HIS A 59 -12.70 2.78 -5.91
C HIS A 59 -11.55 1.83 -5.58
N ILE A 60 -11.90 0.58 -5.29
CA ILE A 60 -10.92 -0.49 -5.03
C ILE A 60 -10.78 -1.30 -6.31
N HIS A 61 -9.57 -1.38 -6.84
CA HIS A 61 -9.22 -2.22 -7.97
C HIS A 61 -8.30 -3.33 -7.51
N ILE A 62 -8.70 -4.59 -7.74
CA ILE A 62 -7.89 -5.76 -7.42
C ILE A 62 -7.62 -6.51 -8.71
N SER A 63 -6.34 -6.63 -9.05
CA SER A 63 -5.86 -7.46 -10.16
C SER A 63 -4.96 -8.54 -9.61
N GLN A 64 -5.27 -9.79 -9.90
CA GLN A 64 -4.54 -10.94 -9.38
C GLN A 64 -4.12 -11.86 -10.53
N ASN A 65 -2.86 -12.26 -10.51
CA ASN A 65 -2.35 -13.40 -11.26
C ASN A 65 -1.82 -14.48 -10.28
N THR A 66 -1.20 -15.53 -10.80
CA THR A 66 -0.72 -16.67 -10.00
C THR A 66 0.27 -16.28 -8.91
N ASP A 67 1.09 -15.26 -9.17
CA ASP A 67 2.27 -14.92 -8.37
C ASP A 67 2.21 -13.49 -7.79
N THR A 68 1.23 -12.69 -8.20
CA THR A 68 1.15 -11.27 -7.87
C THR A 68 -0.29 -10.84 -7.65
N ILE A 69 -0.50 -10.00 -6.63
CA ILE A 69 -1.74 -9.28 -6.39
C ILE A 69 -1.42 -7.79 -6.39
N TYR A 70 -2.15 -7.05 -7.21
CA TYR A 70 -2.18 -5.59 -7.18
C TYR A 70 -3.48 -5.17 -6.50
N TYR A 71 -3.38 -4.48 -5.37
CA TYR A 71 -4.49 -3.87 -4.68
C TYR A 71 -4.33 -2.35 -4.78
N GLN A 72 -5.22 -1.70 -5.53
CA GLN A 72 -5.18 -0.26 -5.75
C GLN A 72 -6.39 0.41 -5.10
N LYS A 73 -6.12 1.48 -4.35
CA LYS A 73 -7.10 2.29 -3.62
C LYS A 73 -7.07 3.70 -4.21
N ILE A 74 -8.15 4.09 -4.89
CA ILE A 74 -8.33 5.42 -5.48
C ILE A 74 -9.51 6.09 -4.78
N THR A 75 -9.37 7.28 -4.23
CA THR A 75 -10.54 7.97 -3.64
C THR A 75 -11.41 8.61 -4.71
N LYS A 76 -12.70 8.71 -4.42
CA LYS A 76 -13.69 9.35 -5.29
C LYS A 76 -13.69 10.88 -5.21
N SER A 77 -13.18 11.43 -4.11
CA SER A 77 -13.30 12.86 -3.79
C SER A 77 -11.97 13.59 -3.63
N ASN A 78 -10.86 12.86 -3.51
CA ASN A 78 -9.50 13.42 -3.49
C ASN A 78 -8.61 12.55 -4.38
N ASN A 79 -7.42 13.05 -4.72
CA ASN A 79 -6.51 12.38 -5.65
C ASN A 79 -5.70 11.25 -5.01
N ILE A 80 -6.11 10.70 -3.85
CA ILE A 80 -5.37 9.58 -3.26
C ILE A 80 -5.40 8.39 -4.22
N ASN A 81 -4.23 7.88 -4.55
CA ASN A 81 -4.04 6.76 -5.46
C ASN A 81 -2.88 5.90 -5.00
N ILE A 82 -3.17 4.92 -4.14
CA ILE A 82 -2.16 4.05 -3.55
C ILE A 82 -2.32 2.64 -4.09
N THR A 83 -1.22 2.07 -4.58
CA THR A 83 -1.14 0.67 -5.03
C THR A 83 -0.25 -0.13 -4.09
N TYR A 84 -0.76 -1.25 -3.62
CA TYR A 84 -0.04 -2.23 -2.82
C TYR A 84 0.20 -3.46 -3.69
N THR A 85 1.46 -3.83 -3.85
CA THR A 85 1.86 -5.00 -4.65
C THR A 85 2.27 -6.12 -3.71
N PHE A 86 1.60 -7.26 -3.83
CA PHE A 86 1.94 -8.47 -3.10
C PHE A 86 2.52 -9.51 -4.05
N LEU A 87 3.62 -10.13 -3.64
CA LEU A 87 4.25 -11.24 -4.36
C LEU A 87 4.05 -12.54 -3.60
N ARG A 88 3.86 -13.63 -4.34
CA ARG A 88 3.81 -14.97 -3.79
C ARG A 88 5.22 -15.45 -3.47
N ALA A 89 5.50 -15.67 -2.19
CA ALA A 89 6.76 -16.23 -1.72
C ALA A 89 6.47 -17.53 -0.95
N GLU A 90 7.11 -18.62 -1.38
CA GLU A 90 6.93 -19.99 -0.86
C GLU A 90 5.48 -20.50 -0.90
N LYS A 91 4.62 -20.02 0.00
CA LYS A 91 3.21 -20.41 0.17
C LYS A 91 2.29 -19.27 0.64
N SER A 92 2.79 -18.06 0.82
CA SER A 92 2.00 -16.89 1.23
C SER A 92 2.26 -15.72 0.30
N TYR A 93 1.30 -14.79 0.24
CA TYR A 93 1.51 -13.49 -0.38
C TYR A 93 2.16 -12.56 0.65
N LYS A 94 3.20 -11.86 0.21
CA LYS A 94 3.90 -10.86 1.02
C LYS A 94 3.85 -9.52 0.31
N LEU A 95 3.65 -8.45 1.08
CA LEU A 95 3.73 -7.09 0.58
C LEU A 95 5.17 -6.80 0.17
N PHE A 96 5.36 -6.42 -1.09
CA PHE A 96 6.67 -6.18 -1.70
C PHE A 96 6.90 -4.69 -1.97
N SER A 97 5.89 -3.99 -2.46
CA SER A 97 5.98 -2.55 -2.71
C SER A 97 4.67 -1.81 -2.40
N ILE A 98 4.82 -0.52 -2.11
CA ILE A 98 3.74 0.46 -2.01
C ILE A 98 4.08 1.59 -2.97
N GLU A 99 3.15 1.94 -3.84
CA GLU A 99 3.26 3.08 -4.75
C GLU A 99 2.18 4.08 -4.38
N ASP A 100 2.57 5.28 -3.97
CA ASP A 100 1.68 6.38 -3.64
C ASP A 100 1.77 7.45 -4.73
N ASN A 101 0.78 7.43 -5.63
CA ASN A 101 0.65 8.41 -6.72
C ASN A 101 -0.41 9.47 -6.37
N THR A 102 -0.54 9.80 -5.09
CA THR A 102 -1.42 10.87 -4.63
C THR A 102 -0.86 12.22 -5.05
N ASP A 103 -1.72 13.06 -5.61
CA ASP A 103 -1.45 14.46 -6.02
C ASP A 103 -2.11 15.46 -5.05
#